data_AF-A0A5B8XWV3-F1
#
_entry.id   AF-A0A5B8XWV3-F1
#
_cell.length_a   1.000
_cell.length_b   1.000
_cell.length_c   1.000
_cell.angle_alpha   90.00
_cell.angle_beta   90.00
_cell.angle_gamma   90.00
#
_symmetry.space_group_name_H-M   'P 1'
#
loop_
_entity.id
_entity.type
_entity.pdbx_description
1 polymer ?
#
loop_
_entity_poly.entity_id
_entity_poly.type
_entity_poly.pdbx_seq_one_letter_code
_entity_poly.pdbx_strand_id
1 'polypeptide(L)'
;MNDNEVIALIKEALDEVAPGKSAEVTLANMDMKIRDLAIDSVVTMEMVGVIEERLNTTFPDEDLAQVSKLSDLAKLIRSAS
;
A
#
# COMPACT_ATOMS: atom_id res chain seq x y z
N MET A 1 8.23 -9.88 5.98
CA MET A 1 7.06 -10.52 5.33
C MET A 1 7.38 -11.03 3.93
N ASN A 2 6.64 -12.03 3.42
CA ASN A 2 6.75 -12.49 2.01
C ASN A 2 5.83 -11.67 1.08
N ASP A 3 5.95 -11.82 -0.25
CA ASP A 3 5.16 -11.04 -1.21
C ASP A 3 3.64 -11.23 -1.03
N ASN A 4 3.18 -12.45 -0.72
CA ASN A 4 1.76 -12.73 -0.52
C ASN A 4 1.19 -11.99 0.70
N GLU A 5 1.92 -11.98 1.81
CA GLU A 5 1.49 -11.31 3.04
C GLU A 5 1.46 -9.79 2.87
N VAL A 6 2.45 -9.23 2.18
CA VAL A 6 2.50 -7.79 1.90
C VAL A 6 1.32 -7.38 1.02
N ILE A 7 1.02 -8.16 -0.03
CA ILE A 7 -0.14 -7.88 -0.87
C ILE A 7 -1.46 -8.08 -0.13
N ALA A 8 -1.57 -9.11 0.71
CA ALA A 8 -2.75 -9.29 1.54
C ALA A 8 -3.00 -8.05 2.41
N LEU A 9 -1.95 -7.54 3.06
CA LEU A 9 -2.03 -6.36 3.91
C LEU A 9 -2.37 -5.09 3.13
N ILE A 10 -1.77 -4.87 1.95
CA ILE A 10 -2.15 -3.76 1.07
C ILE A 10 -3.60 -3.88 0.63
N LYS A 11 -4.06 -5.08 0.28
CA LYS A 11 -5.44 -5.33 -0.15
C LYS A 11 -6.43 -5.07 0.97
N GLU A 12 -6.14 -5.53 2.18
CA GLU A 12 -6.98 -5.26 3.36
C GLU A 12 -7.05 -3.76 3.65
N ALA A 13 -5.90 -3.08 3.71
CA ALA A 13 -5.86 -1.64 3.93
C ALA A 13 -6.61 -0.88 2.83
N LEU A 14 -6.41 -1.25 1.57
CA LEU A 14 -7.08 -0.63 0.43
C LEU A 14 -8.58 -0.91 0.42
N ASP A 15 -9.03 -2.09 0.83
CA ASP A 15 -10.47 -2.42 0.89
C ASP A 15 -11.18 -1.65 2.01
N GLU A 16 -10.47 -1.37 3.11
CA GLU A 16 -10.97 -0.57 4.23
C GLU A 16 -11.23 0.89 3.82
N VAL A 17 -10.35 1.47 3.01
CA VAL A 17 -10.46 2.88 2.57
C VAL A 17 -11.19 3.04 1.23
N ALA A 18 -11.10 2.06 0.34
CA ALA A 18 -11.68 2.05 -1.00
C ALA A 18 -12.14 0.64 -1.38
N PRO A 19 -13.28 0.20 -0.83
CA PRO A 19 -13.81 -1.13 -1.08
C PRO A 19 -14.00 -1.37 -2.59
N GLY A 20 -13.52 -2.52 -3.06
CA GLY A 20 -13.57 -2.91 -4.48
C GLY A 20 -12.36 -2.48 -5.33
N LYS A 21 -11.47 -1.61 -4.82
CA LYS A 21 -10.18 -1.31 -5.49
C LYS A 21 -9.10 -2.34 -5.19
N SER A 22 -9.23 -3.05 -4.06
CA SER A 22 -8.36 -4.15 -3.66
C SER A 22 -8.27 -5.26 -4.73
N ALA A 23 -9.33 -5.48 -5.52
CA ALA A 23 -9.34 -6.47 -6.60
C ALA A 23 -8.31 -6.19 -7.70
N GLU A 24 -7.96 -4.93 -7.90
CA GLU A 24 -6.97 -4.50 -8.89
C GLU A 24 -5.53 -4.63 -8.37
N VAL A 25 -5.31 -4.99 -7.11
CA VAL A 25 -3.97 -5.20 -6.54
C VAL A 25 -3.63 -6.70 -6.53
N THR A 26 -2.60 -7.07 -7.29
CA THR A 26 -2.14 -8.46 -7.47
C THR A 26 -0.61 -8.53 -7.53
N LEU A 27 -0.05 -9.72 -7.29
CA LEU A 27 1.41 -9.92 -7.38
C LEU A 27 1.98 -9.59 -8.76
N ALA A 28 1.19 -9.80 -9.81
CA ALA A 28 1.59 -9.54 -11.19
C ALA A 28 1.66 -8.04 -11.52
N ASN A 29 1.01 -7.17 -10.75
CA ASN A 29 0.95 -5.73 -11.02
C ASN A 29 1.65 -4.87 -9.96
N MET A 30 2.60 -5.43 -9.20
CA MET A 30 3.37 -4.63 -8.25
C MET A 30 4.13 -3.46 -8.90
N ASP A 31 4.51 -3.55 -10.19
CA ASP A 31 5.18 -2.43 -10.88
C ASP A 31 4.19 -1.33 -11.33
N MET A 32 2.88 -1.55 -11.20
CA MET A 32 1.84 -0.58 -11.53
C MET A 32 1.91 0.63 -10.60
N LYS A 33 1.64 1.82 -11.15
CA LYS A 33 1.62 3.04 -10.34
C LYS A 33 0.32 3.11 -9.56
N ILE A 34 0.39 3.65 -8.35
CA ILE A 34 -0.82 3.86 -7.51
C ILE A 34 -1.82 4.79 -8.22
N ARG A 35 -1.32 5.75 -9.00
CA ARG A 35 -2.15 6.62 -9.84
C ARG A 35 -2.95 5.87 -10.91
N ASP A 36 -2.43 4.75 -11.43
CA ASP A 36 -3.12 3.96 -12.46
C ASP A 36 -4.31 3.16 -11.88
N LEU A 37 -4.30 2.89 -10.56
CA LEU A 37 -5.44 2.32 -9.84
C LEU A 37 -6.60 3.32 -9.65
N ALA A 38 -6.43 4.55 -10.15
CA ALA A 38 -7.39 5.65 -10.02
C ALA A 38 -7.85 5.83 -8.57
N ILE A 39 -6.87 5.85 -7.66
CA ILE A 39 -7.06 6.07 -6.23
C ILE A 39 -6.56 7.48 -5.91
N ASP A 40 -7.38 8.26 -5.20
CA ASP A 40 -7.04 9.63 -4.82
C ASP A 40 -5.89 9.70 -3.80
N SER A 41 -5.23 10.86 -3.71
CA SER A 41 -4.18 11.10 -2.71
C SER A 41 -4.67 10.93 -1.28
N VAL A 42 -5.94 11.23 -1.01
CA VAL A 42 -6.57 11.02 0.31
C VAL A 42 -6.59 9.53 0.66
N VAL A 43 -7.10 8.71 -0.25
CA VAL A 43 -7.20 7.26 -0.06
C VAL A 43 -5.82 6.63 0.09
N THR A 44 -4.81 7.13 -0.65
CA THR A 44 -3.43 6.66 -0.51
C THR A 44 -2.90 6.96 0.89
N MET A 45 -3.12 8.17 1.42
CA MET A 45 -2.73 8.53 2.78
C MET A 45 -3.47 7.72 3.84
N GLU A 46 -4.78 7.53 3.69
CA GLU A 46 -5.56 6.70 4.63
C GLU A 46 -5.09 5.24 4.61
N MET A 47 -4.85 4.67 3.42
CA MET A 47 -4.32 3.31 3.29
C MET A 47 -2.98 3.16 3.99
N VAL A 48 -2.07 4.14 3.81
CA VAL A 48 -0.79 4.17 4.51
C VAL A 48 -1.00 4.21 6.02
N GLY A 49 -1.89 5.05 6.51
CA GLY A 49 -2.22 5.12 7.94
C GLY A 49 -2.72 3.79 8.51
N VAL A 50 -3.59 3.09 7.77
CA VAL A 50 -4.05 1.74 8.16
C VAL A 50 -2.87 0.78 8.23
N ILE A 51 -1.98 0.80 7.24
CA ILE A 51 -0.78 -0.06 7.22
C ILE A 51 0.13 0.24 8.42
N GLU A 52 0.35 1.51 8.73
CA GLU A 52 1.13 1.99 9.87
C GLU A 52 0.57 1.46 11.19
N GLU A 53 -0.74 1.57 11.40
CA GLU A 53 -1.39 1.04 12.60
C GLU A 53 -1.25 -0.48 12.72
N ARG A 54 -1.41 -1.20 11.60
CA ARG A 54 -1.32 -2.68 11.56
C ARG A 54 0.10 -3.18 11.84
N LEU A 55 1.10 -2.49 11.32
CA LEU A 55 2.52 -2.80 11.57
C LEU A 55 3.05 -2.16 12.86
N ASN A 56 2.24 -1.34 13.53
CA ASN A 56 2.64 -0.55 14.69
C ASN A 56 3.90 0.29 14.42
N THR A 57 3.95 0.89 13.24
CA THR A 57 5.08 1.67 12.73
C THR A 57 4.62 3.04 12.25
N THR A 58 5.56 3.90 11.90
CA THR A 58 5.29 5.17 11.23
C THR A 58 6.34 5.36 10.15
N PHE A 59 5.90 5.49 8.91
CA PHE A 59 6.75 5.76 7.76
C PHE A 59 7.03 7.27 7.70
N PRO A 60 8.27 7.68 7.45
CA PRO A 60 8.59 9.09 7.29
C PRO A 60 7.97 9.63 6.00
N ASP A 61 7.57 10.90 6.02
CA ASP A 61 6.97 11.59 4.86
C ASP A 61 7.84 11.50 3.59
N GLU A 62 9.17 11.48 3.76
CA GLU A 62 10.11 11.32 2.64
C GLU A 62 9.91 9.99 1.91
N ASP A 63 9.75 8.89 2.65
CA ASP A 63 9.49 7.58 2.07
C ASP A 63 8.11 7.54 1.41
N LEU A 64 7.09 8.10 2.07
CA LEU A 64 5.73 8.20 1.53
C LEU A 64 5.69 9.03 0.24
N ALA A 65 6.48 10.11 0.15
CA ALA A 65 6.61 10.92 -1.06
C ALA A 65 7.30 10.15 -2.20
N GLN A 66 8.13 9.16 -1.91
CA GLN A 66 8.73 8.27 -2.91
C GLN A 66 7.76 7.16 -3.37
N VAL A 67 6.68 6.88 -2.62
CA VAL A 67 5.69 5.86 -2.98
C VAL A 67 4.92 6.28 -4.24
N SER A 68 5.37 5.76 -5.38
CA SER A 68 4.72 5.97 -6.68
C SER A 68 4.10 4.69 -7.24
N LYS A 69 4.64 3.53 -6.85
CA LYS A 69 4.22 2.20 -7.29
C LYS A 69 3.81 1.32 -6.11
N LEU A 70 2.99 0.31 -6.39
CA LEU A 70 2.65 -0.73 -5.41
C LEU A 70 3.91 -1.42 -4.86
N SER A 71 4.94 -1.61 -5.70
CA SER A 71 6.21 -2.20 -5.32
C SER A 71 6.97 -1.36 -4.29
N ASP A 72 6.85 -0.04 -4.32
CA ASP A 72 7.53 0.84 -3.37
C ASP A 72 6.83 0.78 -2.00
N LEU A 73 5.50 0.80 -1.99
CA LEU A 73 4.72 0.54 -0.78
C LEU A 73 5.03 -0.86 -0.20
N ALA A 74 5.12 -1.88 -1.06
CA ALA A 74 5.45 -3.23 -0.66
C ALA A 74 6.86 -3.34 -0.04
N LYS A 75 7.84 -2.55 -0.52
CA LYS A 75 9.17 -2.47 0.09
C LYS A 75 9.11 -1.82 1.47
N LEU A 76 8.37 -0.72 1.63
CA LEU A 76 8.22 -0.06 2.92
C LEU A 76 7.64 -1.01 3.98
N ILE A 77 6.57 -1.73 3.63
CA ILE A 77 5.98 -2.74 4.50
C ILE A 77 7.00 -3.80 4.90
N ARG A 78 7.79 -4.31 3.94
CA ARG A 78 8.84 -5.31 4.24
C ARG A 78 9.95 -4.76 5.12
N SER A 79 10.29 -3.49 4.97
CA SER A 79 11.31 -2.82 5.78
C SER A 79 10.83 -2.55 7.20
N ALA A 80 9.52 -2.39 7.41
CA ALA A 80 8.93 -2.18 8.72
C ALA A 80 8.46 -3.46 9.45
N SER A 81 8.40 -4.61 8.75
CA SER A 81 7.98 -5.91 9.29
C SER A 81 9.12 -6.79 9.77
#